data_AF-A0A2E3VYA2-F1
#
_entry.id   AF-A0A2E3VYA2-F1
#
_cell.length_a   1.000
_cell.length_b   1.000
_cell.length_c   1.000
_cell.angle_alpha   90.00
_cell.angle_beta   90.00
_cell.angle_gamma   90.00
#
_symmetry.space_group_name_H-M   'P 1'
#
loop_
_entity.id
_entity.type
_entity.pdbx_description
1 polymer ?
#
loop_
_entity_poly.entity_id
_entity_poly.type
_entity_poly.pdbx_seq_one_letter_code
_entity_poly.pdbx_strand_id
1 'polypeptide(L)'
;MATIRRVILLSLLISNCFAASAISIEKSTSDGLLQNAFTKNGDTWIFVKNTNFFDKKDTTVGTFKIGNQKALSNAVKELENIENTINKAIAKFPDFGKSQEGVRHETYYKIGKHQIGPKHPLFSKTKQVYEAMVFNSSIKQVTGIKVDLSKAPTLLTLKGGKVIQKKEIPLSFECDQRPNYRFCDFSPHGLIYLEK
;
A
#
# COMPACT_ATOMS: atom_id res chain seq x y z
N MET A 1 -19.35 -19.53 14.40
CA MET A 1 -19.06 -18.07 14.45
C MET A 1 -17.75 -17.85 15.21
N ALA A 2 -16.63 -18.19 14.58
CA ALA A 2 -15.32 -18.15 15.20
C ALA A 2 -14.34 -17.39 14.29
N THR A 3 -13.40 -16.68 14.92
CA THR A 3 -12.08 -16.32 14.36
C THR A 3 -11.99 -15.24 13.27
N ILE A 4 -12.83 -14.18 13.29
CA ILE A 4 -12.53 -12.94 12.52
C ILE A 4 -11.46 -12.07 13.23
N ARG A 5 -11.05 -12.42 14.46
CA ARG A 5 -10.13 -11.64 15.30
C ARG A 5 -8.63 -11.98 15.17
N ARG A 6 -8.19 -12.90 14.29
CA ARG A 6 -6.82 -13.45 14.38
C ARG A 6 -5.91 -13.41 13.15
N VAL A 7 -6.33 -12.93 11.98
CA VAL A 7 -5.41 -12.86 10.82
C VAL A 7 -5.56 -11.54 10.06
N ILE A 8 -5.49 -10.43 10.80
CA ILE A 8 -4.79 -9.24 10.28
C ILE A 8 -3.52 -9.17 11.11
N LEU A 9 -2.72 -10.23 11.01
CA LEU A 9 -1.32 -10.13 11.40
C LEU A 9 -0.75 -9.12 10.42
N LEU A 10 -0.59 -7.89 10.93
CA LEU A 10 0.39 -6.92 10.50
C LEU A 10 1.51 -7.70 9.80
N SER A 11 1.57 -7.64 8.48
CA SER A 11 2.72 -8.16 7.76
C SER A 11 3.93 -7.44 8.36
N LEU A 12 4.75 -8.17 9.10
CA LEU A 12 5.90 -7.70 9.89
C LEU A 12 6.96 -6.96 9.06
N LEU A 13 6.79 -6.88 7.75
CA LEU A 13 7.55 -5.98 6.88
C LEU A 13 7.19 -4.50 7.06
N ILE A 14 6.01 -4.17 7.61
CA ILE A 14 5.52 -2.79 7.72
C ILE A 14 6.18 -2.03 8.86
N SER A 15 6.50 -2.65 10.01
CA SER A 15 7.02 -1.85 11.15
C SER A 15 8.42 -1.30 10.89
N ASN A 16 9.24 -1.97 10.08
CA ASN A 16 10.63 -1.55 9.82
C ASN A 16 10.84 -0.89 8.46
N CYS A 17 9.94 -1.03 7.48
CA CYS A 17 10.08 -0.37 6.17
C CYS A 17 9.34 0.98 6.08
N PHE A 18 8.42 1.28 7.01
CA PHE A 18 7.67 2.55 7.03
C PHE A 18 8.38 3.66 7.80
N ALA A 19 9.45 3.35 8.53
CA ALA A 19 10.33 4.36 9.12
C ALA A 19 11.09 5.19 8.05
N ALA A 20 11.11 4.73 6.79
CA ALA A 20 11.74 5.42 5.65
C ALA A 20 10.75 5.71 4.48
N SER A 21 9.44 5.58 4.70
CA SER A 21 8.45 5.95 3.67
C SER A 21 8.24 7.46 3.66
N ALA A 22 8.26 8.07 2.48
CA ALA A 22 7.88 9.48 2.34
C ALA A 22 6.39 9.67 2.55
N ILE A 23 5.59 8.72 2.06
CA ILE A 23 4.17 8.64 2.36
C ILE A 23 3.69 7.19 2.22
N SER A 24 2.76 6.81 3.08
CA SER A 24 1.95 5.62 2.88
C SER A 24 0.47 5.91 2.99
N ILE A 25 -0.35 5.04 2.39
CA ILE A 25 -1.80 5.04 2.52
C ILE A 25 -2.24 3.71 3.09
N GLU A 26 -3.14 3.77 4.06
CA GLU A 26 -3.89 2.64 4.56
C GLU A 26 -5.37 2.97 4.42
N LYS A 27 -6.13 2.14 3.69
CA LYS A 27 -7.58 2.29 3.57
C LYS A 27 -8.22 0.97 3.89
N SER A 28 -9.09 0.91 4.89
CA SER A 28 -9.80 -0.32 5.24
C SER A 28 -11.30 -0.18 4.99
N THR A 29 -11.94 -1.30 4.70
CA THR A 29 -13.40 -1.51 4.65
C THR A 29 -13.70 -2.81 5.39
N SER A 30 -14.97 -3.16 5.56
CA SER A 30 -15.38 -4.46 6.12
C SER A 30 -14.77 -5.65 5.36
N ASP A 31 -14.53 -5.47 4.07
CA ASP A 31 -14.24 -6.56 3.14
C ASP A 31 -12.79 -6.58 2.65
N GLY A 32 -12.05 -5.48 2.83
CA GLY A 32 -10.69 -5.40 2.32
C GLY A 32 -9.91 -4.18 2.73
N LEU A 33 -8.62 -4.23 2.39
CA LEU A 33 -7.58 -3.30 2.81
C LEU A 33 -6.79 -2.82 1.58
N LEU A 34 -6.40 -1.55 1.60
CA LEU A 34 -5.37 -0.94 0.77
C LEU A 34 -4.16 -0.69 1.67
N GLN A 35 -2.98 -1.14 1.25
CA GLN A 35 -1.72 -0.80 1.89
C GLN A 35 -0.66 -0.55 0.82
N ASN A 36 -0.39 0.72 0.56
CA ASN A 36 0.61 1.15 -0.41
C ASN A 36 1.56 2.19 0.18
N ALA A 37 2.80 2.21 -0.27
CA ALA A 37 3.80 3.18 0.21
C ALA A 37 4.76 3.61 -0.89
N PHE A 38 5.18 4.88 -0.83
CA PHE A 38 6.32 5.41 -1.56
C PHE A 38 7.52 5.48 -0.60
N THR A 39 8.57 4.74 -0.90
CA THR A 39 9.74 4.59 -0.04
C THR A 39 11.01 4.94 -0.82
N LYS A 40 11.96 5.59 -0.15
CA LYS A 40 13.28 5.86 -0.72
C LYS A 40 14.24 4.74 -0.34
N ASN A 41 14.82 4.08 -1.33
CA ASN A 41 15.87 3.06 -1.16
C ASN A 41 17.14 3.56 -1.84
N GLY A 42 18.09 4.06 -1.04
CA GLY A 42 19.24 4.81 -1.53
C GLY A 42 18.79 6.04 -2.34
N ASP A 43 19.25 6.14 -3.59
CA ASP A 43 18.87 7.23 -4.51
C ASP A 43 17.63 6.93 -5.36
N THR A 44 16.95 5.80 -5.10
CA THR A 44 15.81 5.36 -5.91
C THR A 44 14.52 5.29 -5.10
N TRP A 45 13.46 5.89 -5.63
CA TRP A 45 12.10 5.69 -5.17
C TRP A 45 11.57 4.33 -5.63
N ILE A 46 10.95 3.64 -4.67
CA ILE A 46 10.17 2.44 -4.88
C ILE A 46 8.73 2.68 -4.44
N PHE A 47 7.82 2.00 -5.13
CA PHE A 47 6.43 1.89 -4.73
C PHE A 47 6.18 0.48 -4.20
N VAL A 48 5.57 0.37 -3.04
CA VAL A 48 5.19 -0.91 -2.43
C VAL A 48 3.68 -1.02 -2.49
N LYS A 49 3.18 -2.15 -2.98
CA LYS A 49 1.75 -2.49 -3.02
C LYS A 49 1.55 -3.83 -2.31
N ASN A 50 1.02 -3.81 -1.10
CA ASN A 50 0.76 -5.04 -0.33
C ASN A 50 -0.61 -5.64 -0.64
N THR A 51 -1.49 -4.88 -1.28
CA THR A 51 -2.87 -5.31 -1.55
C THR A 51 -3.36 -4.70 -2.86
N ASN A 52 -4.18 -5.41 -3.61
CA ASN A 52 -4.86 -4.91 -4.81
C ASN A 52 -6.39 -4.76 -4.62
N PHE A 53 -6.93 -4.81 -3.40
CA PHE A 53 -8.39 -4.88 -3.17
C PHE A 53 -9.22 -3.80 -3.91
N PHE A 54 -8.72 -2.57 -3.94
CA PHE A 54 -9.39 -1.44 -4.61
C PHE A 54 -9.05 -1.32 -6.10
N ASP A 55 -8.21 -2.21 -6.61
CA ASP A 55 -7.75 -2.28 -7.99
C ASP A 55 -7.76 -3.75 -8.44
N LYS A 56 -8.97 -4.32 -8.49
CA LYS A 56 -9.18 -5.76 -8.68
C LYS A 56 -8.75 -6.27 -10.06
N LYS A 57 -8.48 -5.37 -11.01
CA LYS A 57 -7.93 -5.69 -12.33
C LYS A 57 -6.41 -5.91 -12.29
N ASP A 58 -5.72 -5.29 -11.34
CA ASP A 58 -4.31 -5.56 -11.12
C ASP A 58 -4.18 -6.90 -10.40
N THR A 59 -3.30 -7.77 -10.87
CA THR A 59 -3.04 -9.09 -10.27
C THR A 59 -1.68 -9.16 -9.59
N THR A 60 -1.13 -8.02 -9.21
CA THR A 60 0.23 -7.89 -8.67
C THR A 60 0.28 -7.30 -7.27
N VAL A 61 1.23 -7.79 -6.47
CA VAL A 61 1.66 -7.22 -5.18
C VAL A 61 3.18 -7.33 -5.04
N GLY A 62 3.77 -6.46 -4.24
CA GLY A 62 5.20 -6.42 -3.94
C GLY A 62 5.81 -5.05 -4.16
N THR A 63 7.04 -5.02 -4.63
CA THR A 63 7.86 -3.81 -4.81
C THR A 63 8.04 -3.47 -6.28
N PHE A 64 7.89 -2.19 -6.59
CA PHE A 64 7.97 -1.62 -7.92
C PHE A 64 9.01 -0.52 -7.93
N LYS A 65 9.89 -0.51 -8.94
CA LYS A 65 10.80 0.60 -9.19
C LYS A 65 10.07 1.69 -9.94
N ILE A 66 10.33 2.94 -9.57
CA ILE A 66 9.79 4.11 -10.27
C ILE A 66 10.79 4.52 -11.36
N GLY A 67 10.36 4.51 -12.61
CA GLY A 67 11.20 4.82 -13.78
C GLY A 67 11.51 6.30 -13.90
N ASN A 68 10.55 7.16 -13.59
CA ASN A 68 10.62 8.61 -13.73
C ASN A 68 10.78 9.34 -12.39
N GLN A 69 11.84 8.99 -11.66
CA GLN A 69 12.20 9.51 -10.34
C GLN A 69 12.05 11.04 -10.18
N LYS A 70 12.46 11.81 -11.20
CA LYS A 70 12.39 13.28 -11.19
C LYS A 70 10.96 13.82 -11.09
N ALA A 71 9.97 13.10 -11.62
CA ALA A 71 8.57 13.52 -11.58
C ALA A 71 8.01 13.59 -10.14
N LEU A 72 8.66 12.91 -9.20
CA LEU A 72 8.24 12.90 -7.79
C LEU A 72 8.81 14.06 -6.97
N SER A 73 9.80 14.79 -7.48
CA SER A 73 10.52 15.82 -6.70
C SER A 73 9.59 16.88 -6.10
N ASN A 74 8.64 17.38 -6.88
CA ASN A 74 7.68 18.38 -6.41
C ASN A 74 6.75 17.80 -5.34
N ALA A 75 6.23 16.60 -5.55
CA ALA A 75 5.35 15.95 -4.58
C ALA A 75 6.08 15.65 -3.27
N VAL A 76 7.34 15.23 -3.33
CA VAL A 76 8.17 14.98 -2.13
C VAL A 76 8.38 16.27 -1.33
N LYS A 77 8.72 17.37 -1.99
CA LYS A 77 8.83 18.69 -1.33
C LYS A 77 7.50 19.11 -0.68
N GLU A 78 6.38 18.82 -1.32
CA GLU A 78 5.07 19.09 -0.72
C GLU A 78 4.79 18.23 0.52
N LEU A 79 5.21 16.96 0.54
CA LEU A 79 5.12 16.10 1.72
C LEU A 79 5.98 16.63 2.87
N GLU A 80 7.22 17.05 2.59
CA GLU A 80 8.11 17.68 3.58
C GLU A 80 7.50 18.96 4.15
N ASN A 81 6.86 19.78 3.31
CA ASN A 81 6.15 20.98 3.76
C ASN A 81 4.93 20.66 4.64
N ILE A 82 4.18 19.61 4.31
CA ILE A 82 3.07 19.12 5.13
C ILE A 82 3.59 18.66 6.50
N GLU A 83 4.64 17.83 6.52
CA GLU A 83 5.26 17.35 7.76
C GLU A 83 5.76 18.50 8.63
N ASN A 84 6.46 19.47 8.04
CA ASN A 84 6.93 20.66 8.74
C ASN A 84 5.78 21.52 9.30
N THR A 85 4.68 21.61 8.56
CA THR A 85 3.47 22.32 9.02
C THR A 85 2.88 21.63 10.24
N ILE A 86 2.76 20.30 10.21
CA ILE A 86 2.27 19.50 11.35
C ILE A 86 3.18 19.68 12.56
N ASN A 87 4.50 19.55 12.39
CA ASN A 87 5.46 19.73 13.48
C ASN A 87 5.36 21.13 14.12
N LYS A 88 5.26 22.20 13.32
CA LYS A 88 5.09 23.56 13.80
C LYS A 88 3.74 23.77 14.49
N ALA A 89 2.68 23.16 13.97
CA ALA A 89 1.34 23.28 14.56
C ALA A 89 1.26 22.54 15.91
N ILE A 90 1.80 21.32 16.02
CA ILE A 90 1.84 20.55 17.28
C ILE A 90 2.63 21.29 18.36
N ALA A 91 3.73 21.96 17.99
CA ALA A 91 4.52 22.76 18.92
C ALA A 91 3.72 23.93 19.54
N LYS A 92 2.70 24.44 18.85
CA LYS A 92 1.81 25.52 19.33
C LYS A 92 0.49 25.01 19.90
N PHE A 93 -0.01 23.92 19.35
CA PHE A 93 -1.31 23.32 19.62
C PHE A 93 -1.13 21.79 19.73
N PRO A 94 -0.86 21.24 20.93
CA PRO A 94 -0.53 19.83 21.11
C PRO A 94 -1.59 18.85 20.60
N ASP A 95 -2.84 19.30 20.45
CA ASP A 95 -3.96 18.51 19.95
C ASP A 95 -4.19 18.65 18.44
N PHE A 96 -3.35 19.41 17.72
CA PHE A 96 -3.51 19.64 16.29
C PHE A 96 -3.54 18.30 15.53
N GLY A 97 -4.67 18.04 14.88
CA GLY A 97 -4.79 16.88 14.01
C GLY A 97 -4.77 15.53 14.73
N LYS A 98 -4.94 15.48 16.06
CA LYS A 98 -5.08 14.21 16.79
C LYS A 98 -6.22 13.39 16.18
N SER A 99 -5.87 12.33 15.47
CA SER A 99 -6.84 11.33 15.03
C SER A 99 -7.18 10.46 16.24
N GLN A 100 -8.46 10.19 16.48
CA GLN A 100 -8.83 9.14 17.41
C GLN A 100 -8.27 7.82 16.86
N GLU A 101 -7.28 7.26 17.54
CA GLU A 101 -6.81 5.91 17.24
C GLU A 101 -8.01 4.94 17.33
N GLY A 102 -8.24 4.16 16.28
CA GLY A 102 -9.12 2.99 16.38
C GLY A 102 -10.44 3.01 15.61
N VAL A 103 -10.72 4.01 14.76
CA VAL A 103 -11.88 3.89 13.84
C VAL A 103 -11.53 2.89 12.73
N ARG A 104 -12.01 1.65 12.87
CA ARG A 104 -11.94 0.64 11.81
C ARG A 104 -12.73 1.17 10.61
N HIS A 105 -12.12 1.13 9.42
CA HIS A 105 -12.71 1.52 8.13
C HIS A 105 -12.61 2.99 7.69
N GLU A 106 -11.46 3.62 7.88
CA GLU A 106 -11.15 4.93 7.26
C GLU A 106 -9.90 4.86 6.38
N THR A 107 -9.69 5.92 5.59
CA THR A 107 -8.46 6.17 4.84
C THR A 107 -7.52 7.02 5.69
N TYR A 108 -6.30 6.56 5.89
CA TYR A 108 -5.24 7.27 6.56
C TYR A 108 -4.02 7.40 5.66
N TYR A 109 -3.38 8.56 5.73
CA TYR A 109 -2.05 8.76 5.18
C TYR A 109 -1.04 8.85 6.32
N LYS A 110 0.14 8.25 6.15
CA LYS A 110 1.25 8.41 7.09
C LYS A 110 2.40 9.14 6.41
N ILE A 111 2.88 10.22 7.02
CA ILE A 111 4.06 10.99 6.60
C ILE A 111 4.97 11.10 7.81
N GLY A 112 6.18 10.52 7.71
CA GLY A 112 7.06 10.38 8.87
C GLY A 112 6.34 9.66 10.01
N LYS A 113 6.29 10.29 11.18
CA LYS A 113 5.58 9.76 12.37
C LYS A 113 4.09 10.14 12.46
N HIS A 114 3.60 10.95 11.53
CA HIS A 114 2.27 11.56 11.63
C HIS A 114 1.23 10.77 10.85
N GLN A 115 0.09 10.53 11.48
CA GLN A 115 -1.07 9.91 10.86
C GLN A 115 -2.14 10.96 10.56
N ILE A 116 -2.54 11.05 9.29
CA ILE A 116 -3.46 12.05 8.74
C ILE A 116 -4.74 11.32 8.30
N GLY A 117 -5.76 11.35 9.16
CA GLY A 117 -7.08 10.78 8.87
C GLY A 117 -8.06 11.77 8.22
N PRO A 118 -9.28 11.33 7.84
CA PRO A 118 -10.22 12.13 7.06
C PRO A 118 -10.64 13.46 7.71
N LYS A 119 -10.59 13.54 9.04
CA LYS A 119 -10.92 14.73 9.83
C LYS A 119 -9.72 15.67 10.03
N HIS A 120 -8.52 15.28 9.61
CA HIS A 120 -7.32 16.10 9.76
C HIS A 120 -7.38 17.30 8.79
N PRO A 121 -7.04 18.54 9.22
CA PRO A 121 -7.13 19.73 8.35
C PRO A 121 -6.35 19.63 7.03
N LEU A 122 -5.23 18.90 7.04
CA LEU A 122 -4.38 18.68 5.87
C LEU A 122 -4.77 17.45 5.01
N PHE A 123 -5.84 16.71 5.36
CA PHE A 123 -6.18 15.44 4.69
C PHE A 123 -6.35 15.59 3.18
N SER A 124 -7.16 16.56 2.73
CA SER A 124 -7.41 16.78 1.30
C SER A 124 -6.14 17.11 0.53
N LYS A 125 -5.25 17.91 1.14
CA LYS A 125 -3.96 18.26 0.53
C LYS A 125 -3.04 17.05 0.45
N THR A 126 -2.92 16.26 1.53
CA THR A 126 -2.14 15.03 1.53
C THR A 126 -2.63 14.03 0.49
N LYS A 127 -3.95 13.86 0.38
CA LYS A 127 -4.58 13.01 -0.65
C LYS A 127 -4.19 13.44 -2.05
N GLN A 128 -4.31 14.73 -2.38
CA GLN A 128 -3.93 15.27 -3.69
C GLN A 128 -2.46 14.99 -4.03
N VAL A 129 -1.56 15.18 -3.06
CA VAL A 129 -0.13 14.90 -3.25
C VAL A 129 0.11 13.41 -3.52
N TYR A 130 -0.51 12.53 -2.73
CA TYR A 130 -0.42 11.08 -2.94
C TYR A 130 -0.94 10.65 -4.31
N GLU A 131 -2.12 11.12 -4.70
CA GLU A 131 -2.74 10.81 -6.00
C GLU A 131 -1.88 11.31 -7.16
N ALA A 132 -1.28 12.50 -7.04
CA ALA A 132 -0.32 13.02 -8.01
C ALA A 132 0.93 12.15 -8.11
N MET A 133 1.46 11.63 -6.99
CA MET A 133 2.58 10.68 -7.02
C MET A 133 2.20 9.39 -7.75
N VAL A 134 1.02 8.83 -7.48
CA VAL A 134 0.52 7.62 -8.17
C VAL A 134 0.37 7.87 -9.66
N PHE A 135 -0.32 8.94 -10.05
CA PHE A 135 -0.58 9.28 -11.45
C PHE A 135 0.71 9.51 -12.24
N ASN A 136 1.66 10.23 -11.64
CA ASN A 136 2.92 10.54 -12.29
C ASN A 136 3.94 9.40 -12.24
N SER A 137 3.68 8.29 -11.53
CA SER A 137 4.67 7.22 -11.40
C SER A 137 4.61 6.24 -12.56
N SER A 138 5.69 6.16 -13.33
CA SER A 138 5.94 5.01 -14.21
C SER A 138 6.52 3.88 -13.36
N ILE A 139 5.74 2.83 -13.09
CA ILE A 139 6.15 1.73 -12.19
C ILE A 139 6.50 0.46 -12.96
N LYS A 140 7.56 -0.23 -12.52
CA LYS A 140 7.93 -1.57 -12.99
C LYS A 140 8.16 -2.50 -11.82
N GLN A 141 7.45 -3.63 -11.77
CA GLN A 141 7.60 -4.61 -10.69
C GLN A 141 9.04 -5.17 -10.67
N VAL A 142 9.65 -5.17 -9.49
CA VAL A 142 11.00 -5.68 -9.24
C VAL A 142 10.94 -6.97 -8.44
N THR A 143 10.13 -7.00 -7.39
CA THR A 143 10.00 -8.14 -6.49
C THR A 143 8.54 -8.33 -6.13
N GLY A 144 8.11 -9.57 -5.96
CA GLY A 144 6.78 -9.89 -5.46
C GLY A 144 6.09 -10.95 -6.29
N ILE A 145 4.77 -10.90 -6.30
CA ILE A 145 3.91 -11.90 -6.88
C ILE A 145 3.05 -11.27 -7.96
N LYS A 146 2.81 -12.02 -9.04
CA LYS A 146 1.81 -11.75 -10.06
C LYS A 146 1.01 -13.01 -10.34
N VAL A 147 -0.31 -12.90 -10.42
CA VAL A 147 -1.17 -13.99 -10.91
C VAL A 147 -1.47 -13.76 -12.38
N ASP A 148 -1.04 -14.69 -13.24
CA ASP A 148 -1.45 -14.74 -14.64
C ASP A 148 -2.73 -15.55 -14.78
N LEU A 149 -3.79 -14.91 -15.28
CA LEU A 149 -5.12 -15.49 -15.47
C LEU A 149 -5.45 -15.75 -16.94
N SER A 150 -4.49 -15.61 -17.86
CA SER A 150 -4.72 -15.81 -19.29
C SER A 150 -5.03 -17.26 -19.68
N LYS A 151 -4.64 -18.23 -18.83
CA LYS A 151 -4.88 -19.67 -18.97
C LYS A 151 -5.24 -20.26 -17.59
N ALA A 152 -4.75 -21.47 -17.29
CA ALA A 152 -4.74 -21.98 -15.93
C ALA A 152 -4.06 -20.95 -15.01
N PRO A 153 -4.70 -20.52 -13.90
CA PRO A 153 -4.16 -19.51 -13.01
C PRO A 153 -2.74 -19.87 -12.57
N THR A 154 -1.79 -19.03 -12.91
CA THR A 154 -0.36 -19.28 -12.67
C THR A 154 0.20 -18.18 -11.78
N LEU A 155 0.77 -18.58 -10.65
CA LEU A 155 1.54 -17.72 -9.77
C LEU A 155 2.95 -17.52 -10.34
N LEU A 156 3.31 -16.26 -10.56
CA LEU A 156 4.63 -15.84 -10.98
C LEU A 156 5.33 -15.14 -9.81
N THR A 157 6.48 -15.65 -9.39
CA THR A 157 7.33 -14.99 -8.39
C THR A 157 8.41 -14.20 -9.11
N LEU A 158 8.50 -12.91 -8.81
CA LEU A 158 9.47 -11.98 -9.40
C LEU A 158 10.58 -11.65 -8.41
N LYS A 159 11.82 -11.61 -8.91
CA LYS A 159 12.99 -11.06 -8.20
C LYS A 159 13.89 -10.34 -9.21
N GLY A 160 14.26 -9.10 -8.93
CA GLY A 160 15.06 -8.29 -9.86
C GLY A 160 14.34 -7.99 -11.19
N GLY A 161 13.01 -8.00 -11.20
CA GLY A 161 12.18 -7.80 -12.40
C GLY A 161 12.12 -8.99 -13.35
N LYS A 162 12.63 -10.16 -12.93
CA LYS A 162 12.58 -11.42 -13.69
C LYS A 162 11.72 -12.43 -12.95
N VAL A 163 10.99 -13.26 -13.71
CA VAL A 163 10.27 -14.40 -13.14
C VAL A 163 11.28 -15.47 -12.76
N ILE A 164 11.32 -15.81 -11.47
CA ILE A 164 12.23 -16.84 -10.92
C ILE A 164 11.50 -18.15 -10.61
N GLN A 165 10.18 -18.10 -10.47
CA GLN A 165 9.35 -19.28 -10.20
C GLN A 165 7.99 -19.13 -10.87
N LYS A 166 7.47 -20.26 -11.37
CA LYS A 166 6.11 -20.40 -11.88
C LYS A 166 5.46 -21.58 -11.20
N LYS A 167 4.25 -21.40 -10.68
CA LYS A 167 3.44 -22.47 -10.07
C LYS A 167 2.01 -22.31 -10.54
N GLU A 168 1.42 -23.33 -11.15
CA GLU A 168 -0.02 -23.35 -11.35
C GLU A 168 -0.72 -23.43 -10.00
N ILE A 169 -1.71 -22.57 -9.79
CA ILE A 169 -2.44 -22.46 -8.52
C ILE A 169 -3.91 -22.79 -8.73
N PRO A 170 -4.43 -23.86 -8.10
CA PRO A 170 -5.87 -24.08 -8.06
C PRO A 170 -6.50 -23.02 -7.15
N LEU A 171 -7.05 -21.96 -7.75
CA LEU A 171 -7.66 -20.83 -7.02
C LEU A 171 -8.81 -21.21 -6.09
N SER A 172 -9.37 -22.42 -6.20
CA SER A 172 -10.40 -22.93 -5.29
C SER A 172 -9.84 -23.50 -3.98
N PHE A 173 -8.54 -23.82 -3.95
CA PHE A 173 -7.87 -24.43 -2.81
C PHE A 173 -6.90 -23.47 -2.13
N GLU A 174 -6.17 -22.69 -2.93
CA GLU A 174 -5.11 -21.78 -2.44
C GLU A 174 -5.66 -20.38 -2.06
N CYS A 175 -6.95 -20.12 -2.30
CA CYS A 175 -7.57 -18.83 -2.05
C CYS A 175 -8.95 -18.98 -1.40
N ASP A 176 -9.26 -18.08 -0.46
CA ASP A 176 -10.57 -18.00 0.17
C ASP A 176 -11.59 -17.39 -0.78
N GLN A 177 -12.74 -18.06 -0.94
CA GLN A 177 -13.84 -17.56 -1.72
C GLN A 177 -14.74 -16.64 -0.89
N ARG A 178 -14.96 -15.41 -1.36
CA ARG A 178 -15.94 -14.45 -0.83
C ARG A 178 -17.06 -14.24 -1.83
N PRO A 179 -18.20 -13.59 -1.47
CA PRO A 179 -19.32 -13.40 -2.39
C PRO A 179 -18.89 -12.78 -3.74
N ASN A 180 -18.03 -11.77 -3.73
CA ASN A 180 -17.71 -10.94 -4.90
C ASN A 180 -16.26 -11.06 -5.40
N TYR A 181 -15.40 -11.85 -4.74
CA TYR A 181 -13.99 -11.96 -5.08
C TYR A 181 -13.38 -13.23 -4.47
N ARG A 182 -12.20 -13.60 -4.94
CA ARG A 182 -11.30 -14.56 -4.27
C ARG A 182 -10.16 -13.82 -3.60
N PHE A 183 -9.70 -14.32 -2.46
CA PHE A 183 -8.64 -13.72 -1.67
C PHE A 183 -7.51 -14.72 -1.46
N CYS A 184 -6.30 -14.35 -1.83
CA CYS A 184 -5.11 -15.18 -1.69
C CYS A 184 -4.06 -14.43 -0.84
N ASP A 185 -3.59 -15.05 0.24
CA ASP A 185 -2.50 -14.54 1.07
C ASP A 185 -1.16 -15.10 0.61
N PHE A 186 -0.30 -14.23 0.08
CA PHE A 186 1.05 -14.57 -0.36
C PHE A 186 2.11 -13.95 0.56
N SER A 187 2.00 -14.16 1.87
CA SER A 187 3.01 -13.71 2.83
C SER A 187 4.43 -14.14 2.41
N PRO A 188 5.42 -13.22 2.43
CA PRO A 188 5.36 -11.87 2.98
C PRO A 188 5.04 -10.79 1.91
N HIS A 189 4.70 -11.16 0.69
CA HIS A 189 4.52 -10.23 -0.44
C HIS A 189 3.21 -9.44 -0.39
N GLY A 190 2.18 -9.96 0.25
CA GLY A 190 0.89 -9.29 0.40
C GLY A 190 -0.28 -10.14 -0.07
N LEU A 191 -1.42 -9.48 -0.25
CA LEU A 191 -2.72 -10.07 -0.49
C LEU A 191 -3.23 -9.75 -1.89
N ILE A 192 -3.60 -10.78 -2.65
CA ILE A 192 -4.20 -10.62 -3.97
C ILE A 192 -5.69 -10.95 -3.89
N TYR A 193 -6.50 -10.01 -4.36
CA TYR A 193 -7.94 -10.08 -4.51
C TYR A 193 -8.26 -10.19 -5.99
N LEU A 194 -8.88 -11.29 -6.40
CA LEU A 194 -9.23 -11.56 -7.79
C LEU A 194 -10.75 -11.39 -7.96
N GLU A 195 -11.17 -10.72 -9.03
CA GLU A 195 -12.59 -10.76 -9.42
C GLU A 195 -13.02 -12.20 -9.68
N LYS A 196 -14.28 -12.50 -9.36
CA LYS A 196 -14.85 -13.82 -9.57
C LYS A 196 -15.08 -14.11 -11.05
#